data_AF-A0AAW1U7J5-F1
#
_entry.id   AF-A0AAW1U7J5-F1
#
_cell.length_a   1.000
_cell.length_b   1.000
_cell.length_c   1.000
_cell.angle_alpha   90.00
_cell.angle_beta   90.00
_cell.angle_gamma   90.00
#
_symmetry.space_group_name_H-M   'P 1'
#
loop_
_entity.id
_entity.type
_entity.pdbx_description
1 polymer ?
#
loop_
_entity_poly.entity_id
_entity_poly.type
_entity_poly.pdbx_seq_one_letter_code
_entity_poly.pdbx_strand_id
1 'polypeptide(L)'
;MTASERGLNTRILASYELLNYCKYLFDSDGFYRKSPKSQLLVEVLTFGDFAEVFFKKIMEFYALPGVKRIDLIFDRYDDISIKFLETKLRIQNQIIKNIIISNDSTKIPTDCKAFPTNAHNKLQLVRFLCANAPKYAQVKEDCEMYICGGFDDTTKCFKLQGSSICEVLELQSNHLEADSRMFAHIFHAVRIQSAHIIIISADTDVFVLAV
;
A
#
# COMPACT_ATOMS: atom_id res chain seq x y z
N MET A 1 11.23 -31.91 -22.29
CA MET A 1 10.94 -30.58 -21.71
C MET A 1 9.67 -30.68 -20.88
N THR A 2 9.80 -30.68 -19.56
CA THR A 2 8.69 -30.76 -18.60
C THR A 2 8.24 -29.37 -18.18
N ALA A 3 6.93 -29.19 -18.01
CA ALA A 3 6.23 -27.91 -17.80
C ALA A 3 6.46 -27.24 -16.41
N SER A 4 7.65 -27.34 -15.82
CA SER A 4 7.94 -26.87 -14.46
C SER A 4 8.70 -25.55 -14.34
N GLU A 5 9.12 -24.92 -15.44
CA GLU A 5 9.68 -23.56 -15.42
C GLU A 5 8.59 -22.50 -15.59
N ARG A 6 7.53 -22.57 -14.78
CA ARG A 6 6.58 -21.45 -14.69
C ARG A 6 7.28 -20.34 -13.91
N GLY A 7 7.78 -19.34 -14.62
CA GLY A 7 8.49 -18.23 -14.03
C GLY A 7 7.68 -17.51 -12.94
N LEU A 8 8.41 -16.83 -12.06
CA LEU A 8 7.84 -16.15 -10.89
C LEU A 8 6.89 -15.04 -11.36
N ASN A 9 5.67 -15.04 -10.81
CA ASN A 9 4.71 -13.97 -11.03
C ASN A 9 4.90 -12.91 -9.94
N THR A 10 5.00 -11.65 -10.37
CA THR A 10 5.14 -10.48 -9.48
C THR A 10 3.91 -9.61 -9.58
N ARG A 11 3.38 -9.18 -8.44
CA ARG A 11 2.26 -8.22 -8.36
C ARG A 11 2.74 -6.90 -7.79
N ILE A 12 2.47 -5.81 -8.50
CA ILE A 12 2.85 -4.46 -8.08
C ILE A 12 1.58 -3.64 -7.86
N LEU A 13 1.46 -3.10 -6.65
CA LEU A 13 0.28 -2.36 -6.17
C LEU A 13 0.68 -0.92 -5.85
N ALA A 14 0.03 0.03 -6.51
CA ALA A 14 0.27 1.46 -6.34
C ALA A 14 -0.63 2.09 -5.26
N SER A 15 -0.18 3.21 -4.71
CA SER A 15 -0.79 3.91 -3.57
C SER A 15 -2.26 4.29 -3.80
N TYR A 16 -2.62 4.67 -5.03
CA TYR A 16 -3.96 5.14 -5.37
C TYR A 16 -5.01 4.03 -5.19
N GLU A 17 -4.66 2.79 -5.56
CA GLU A 17 -5.47 1.60 -5.34
C GLU A 17 -5.62 1.30 -3.85
N LEU A 18 -4.53 1.42 -3.09
CA LEU A 18 -4.51 1.15 -1.65
C LEU A 18 -5.36 2.19 -0.88
N LEU A 19 -5.31 3.47 -1.28
CA LEU A 19 -6.09 4.56 -0.69
C LEU A 19 -7.55 4.57 -1.16
N ASN A 20 -7.86 4.14 -2.38
CA ASN A 20 -9.24 3.85 -2.76
C ASN A 20 -9.78 2.63 -2.05
N TYR A 21 -8.95 1.63 -1.76
CA TYR A 21 -9.29 0.55 -0.84
C TYR A 21 -9.60 1.07 0.57
N CYS A 22 -8.83 2.04 1.04
CA CYS A 22 -9.13 2.78 2.27
C CYS A 22 -10.50 3.47 2.14
N LYS A 23 -10.78 4.18 1.05
CA LYS A 23 -12.12 4.75 0.80
C LYS A 23 -13.21 3.69 0.81
N TYR A 24 -13.03 2.53 0.18
CA TYR A 24 -14.03 1.44 0.23
C TYR A 24 -14.20 0.86 1.64
N LEU A 25 -13.14 0.83 2.45
CA LEU A 25 -13.20 0.48 3.86
C LEU A 25 -13.84 1.59 4.71
N PHE A 26 -13.81 2.84 4.24
CA PHE A 26 -14.27 4.05 4.93
C PHE A 26 -15.68 4.56 4.50
N ASP A 27 -16.12 4.31 3.26
CA ASP A 27 -17.33 4.90 2.63
C ASP A 27 -18.57 4.00 2.67
N SER A 28 -18.46 2.71 3.01
CA SER A 28 -19.66 1.88 3.16
C SER A 28 -20.34 2.19 4.50
N ASP A 29 -21.28 3.14 4.53
CA ASP A 29 -22.34 3.41 5.54
C ASP A 29 -22.22 2.76 6.96
N GLY A 30 -21.03 2.84 7.58
CA GLY A 30 -20.64 1.98 8.70
C GLY A 30 -20.33 0.55 8.22
N PHE A 31 -19.10 0.07 8.47
CA PHE A 31 -18.48 -1.26 8.22
C PHE A 31 -19.38 -2.51 8.02
N TYR A 32 -20.35 -2.46 7.09
CA TYR A 32 -21.30 -3.54 6.82
C TYR A 32 -21.39 -3.78 5.31
N ARG A 33 -20.40 -4.47 4.75
CA ARG A 33 -20.66 -5.24 3.52
C ARG A 33 -21.16 -6.63 3.93
N LYS A 34 -22.48 -6.85 3.81
CA LYS A 34 -23.07 -8.20 3.78
C LYS A 34 -22.46 -8.97 2.61
N SER A 35 -21.53 -9.88 2.91
CA SER A 35 -21.23 -11.02 2.02
C SER A 35 -22.44 -11.97 2.06
N PRO A 36 -22.94 -12.49 0.92
CA PRO A 36 -24.18 -13.29 0.90
C PRO A 36 -24.09 -14.65 1.60
N LYS A 37 -22.94 -15.07 2.14
CA LYS A 37 -22.80 -16.37 2.82
C LYS A 37 -21.81 -16.25 4.00
N SER A 38 -22.38 -16.04 5.19
CA SER A 38 -21.89 -16.44 6.52
C SER A 38 -20.37 -16.58 6.74
N GLN A 39 -19.74 -15.59 7.38
CA GLN A 39 -19.02 -15.70 8.68
C GLN A 39 -18.16 -14.44 8.96
N LEU A 40 -18.36 -13.86 10.15
CA LEU A 40 -17.59 -12.81 10.85
C LEU A 40 -17.50 -11.42 10.19
N LEU A 41 -18.36 -10.50 10.65
CA LEU A 41 -18.16 -9.05 10.55
C LEU A 41 -17.04 -8.67 11.52
N VAL A 42 -15.86 -8.33 11.01
CA VAL A 42 -14.81 -7.70 11.83
C VAL A 42 -15.13 -6.21 11.88
N GLU A 43 -15.56 -5.73 13.04
CA GLU A 43 -15.73 -4.30 13.28
C GLU A 43 -14.34 -3.65 13.32
N VAL A 44 -14.03 -2.79 12.36
CA VAL A 44 -12.74 -2.11 12.28
C VAL A 44 -12.85 -0.80 13.05
N LEU A 45 -12.48 -0.82 14.32
CA LEU A 45 -12.64 0.33 15.23
C LEU A 45 -11.36 1.15 15.37
N THR A 46 -10.23 0.51 15.13
CA THR A 46 -8.91 1.07 15.37
C THR A 46 -8.02 0.94 14.13
N PHE A 47 -6.94 1.73 14.07
CA PHE A 47 -5.97 1.61 12.99
C PHE A 47 -5.25 0.25 13.00
N GLY A 48 -5.15 -0.42 14.16
CA GLY A 48 -4.68 -1.80 14.27
C GLY A 48 -5.59 -2.79 13.54
N ASP A 49 -6.90 -2.71 13.80
CA ASP A 49 -7.90 -3.54 13.09
C ASP A 49 -7.82 -3.29 11.58
N PHE A 50 -7.62 -2.01 11.20
CA PHE A 50 -7.49 -1.63 9.81
C PHE A 50 -6.26 -2.24 9.16
N ALA A 51 -5.09 -2.16 9.81
CA ALA A 51 -3.85 -2.75 9.31
C ALA A 51 -3.98 -4.28 9.18
N GLU A 52 -4.61 -4.94 10.13
CA GLU A 52 -4.86 -6.38 10.05
C GLU A 52 -5.70 -6.74 8.81
N VAL A 53 -6.84 -6.07 8.62
CA VAL A 53 -7.71 -6.30 7.45
C VAL A 53 -6.99 -5.96 6.15
N PHE A 54 -6.25 -4.84 6.12
CA PHE A 54 -5.48 -4.39 4.97
C PHE A 54 -4.44 -5.44 4.56
N PHE A 55 -3.53 -5.82 5.47
CA PHE A 55 -2.47 -6.77 5.15
C PHE A 55 -3.00 -8.17 4.90
N LYS A 56 -4.07 -8.62 5.57
CA LYS A 56 -4.73 -9.89 5.26
C LYS A 56 -5.17 -9.96 3.81
N LYS A 57 -5.79 -8.89 3.28
CA LYS A 57 -6.18 -8.82 1.87
C LYS A 57 -4.98 -8.79 0.92
N ILE A 58 -3.90 -8.08 1.28
CA ILE A 58 -2.67 -8.14 0.49
C ILE A 58 -2.11 -9.57 0.46
N MET A 59 -2.16 -10.29 1.58
CA MET A 59 -1.63 -11.65 1.66
C MET A 59 -2.44 -12.65 0.80
N GLU A 60 -3.72 -12.39 0.53
CA GLU A 60 -4.54 -13.22 -0.37
C GLU A 60 -3.95 -13.29 -1.79
N PHE A 61 -3.18 -12.30 -2.24
CA PHE A 61 -2.53 -12.35 -3.55
C PHE A 61 -1.49 -13.46 -3.66
N TYR A 62 -0.86 -13.89 -2.56
CA TYR A 62 0.05 -15.03 -2.55
C TYR A 62 -0.66 -16.38 -2.72
N ALA A 63 -1.99 -16.44 -2.54
CA ALA A 63 -2.76 -17.64 -2.85
C ALA A 63 -2.93 -17.87 -4.36
N LEU A 64 -2.63 -16.84 -5.18
CA LEU A 64 -2.71 -16.95 -6.62
C LEU A 64 -1.51 -17.74 -7.18
N PRO A 65 -1.70 -18.61 -8.18
CA PRO A 65 -0.64 -19.45 -8.70
C PRO A 65 0.59 -18.65 -9.15
N GLY A 66 1.76 -19.06 -8.62
CA GLY A 66 3.06 -18.51 -9.00
C GLY A 66 3.40 -17.13 -8.43
N VAL A 67 2.51 -16.50 -7.64
CA VAL A 67 2.81 -15.20 -7.02
C VAL A 67 3.76 -15.42 -5.84
N LYS A 68 4.99 -14.92 -5.97
CA LYS A 68 6.01 -14.97 -4.91
C LYS A 68 6.48 -13.60 -4.45
N ARG A 69 6.11 -12.54 -5.18
CA ARG A 69 6.54 -11.18 -4.89
C ARG A 69 5.36 -10.21 -4.96
N ILE A 70 5.25 -9.36 -3.95
CA ILE A 70 4.31 -8.24 -3.90
C ILE A 70 5.06 -6.95 -3.58
N ASP A 71 4.82 -5.91 -4.37
CA ASP A 71 5.40 -4.58 -4.13
C ASP A 71 4.27 -3.60 -3.75
N LEU A 72 4.31 -3.08 -2.52
CA LEU A 72 3.41 -2.07 -1.96
C LEU A 72 4.07 -0.69 -2.02
N ILE A 73 3.61 0.15 -2.95
CA ILE A 73 4.29 1.40 -3.27
C ILE A 73 3.39 2.57 -2.89
N PHE A 74 3.79 3.35 -1.89
CA PHE A 74 3.06 4.54 -1.46
C PHE A 74 3.62 5.83 -2.08
N ASP A 75 2.75 6.81 -2.27
CA ASP A 75 3.17 8.18 -2.56
C ASP A 75 3.97 8.73 -1.39
N ARG A 76 4.92 9.62 -1.71
CA ARG A 76 5.56 10.47 -0.73
C ARG A 76 4.74 11.73 -0.50
N TYR A 77 4.68 12.14 0.76
CA TYR A 77 4.02 13.38 1.20
C TYR A 77 5.05 14.31 1.82
N ASP A 78 6.02 14.77 1.03
CA ASP A 78 7.03 15.71 1.50
C ASP A 78 6.45 17.13 1.60
N ASP A 79 6.80 17.87 2.66
CA ASP A 79 6.23 19.17 3.04
C ASP A 79 6.42 20.30 1.99
N ILE A 80 7.33 20.12 1.01
CA ILE A 80 7.69 21.15 0.01
C ILE A 80 7.17 20.77 -1.41
N SER A 81 6.43 19.68 -1.55
CA SER A 81 6.04 19.16 -2.86
C SER A 81 4.86 19.90 -3.52
N ILE A 82 4.76 19.85 -4.86
CA ILE A 82 3.59 20.32 -5.62
C ILE A 82 2.29 19.67 -5.11
N LYS A 83 2.38 18.44 -4.62
CA LYS A 83 1.26 17.69 -4.01
C LYS A 83 0.74 18.34 -2.73
N PHE A 84 1.61 18.99 -1.94
CA PHE A 84 1.20 19.81 -0.81
C PHE A 84 0.39 21.02 -1.28
N LEU A 85 0.83 21.71 -2.34
CA LEU A 85 0.11 22.82 -2.96
C LEU A 85 -1.26 22.38 -3.52
N GLU A 86 -1.32 21.29 -4.27
CA GLU A 86 -2.59 20.73 -4.77
C GLU A 86 -3.54 20.38 -3.64
N THR A 87 -3.04 19.73 -2.58
CA THR A 87 -3.86 19.35 -1.43
C THR A 87 -4.35 20.59 -0.69
N LYS A 88 -3.51 21.62 -0.53
CA LYS A 88 -3.91 22.91 0.04
C LYS A 88 -5.01 23.60 -0.78
N LEU A 89 -4.94 23.51 -2.11
CA LEU A 89 -5.98 24.04 -3.01
C LEU A 89 -7.28 23.23 -2.93
N ARG A 90 -7.22 21.90 -2.80
CA ARG A 90 -8.41 21.03 -2.63
C ARG A 90 -9.12 21.24 -1.27
N ILE A 91 -8.38 21.67 -0.24
CA ILE A 91 -8.89 21.82 1.14
C ILE A 91 -9.27 23.28 1.49
N GLN A 92 -9.09 24.24 0.58
CA GLN A 92 -9.15 25.69 0.86
C GLN A 92 -10.42 26.19 1.61
N ASN A 93 -11.49 25.39 1.68
CA ASN A 93 -12.74 25.70 2.39
C ASN A 93 -13.21 24.62 3.40
N GLN A 94 -12.37 23.65 3.80
CA GLN A 94 -12.75 22.55 4.71
C GLN A 94 -11.89 22.51 5.99
N ILE A 95 -12.54 22.51 7.16
CA ILE A 95 -11.88 22.23 8.45
C ILE A 95 -11.69 20.71 8.55
N ILE A 96 -10.56 20.20 8.08
CA ILE A 96 -10.22 18.77 8.23
C ILE A 96 -9.30 18.61 9.43
N LYS A 97 -9.68 17.76 10.38
CA LYS A 97 -8.84 17.46 11.56
C LYS A 97 -7.60 16.68 11.12
N ASN A 98 -6.44 17.14 11.58
CA ASN A 98 -5.21 16.35 11.53
C ASN A 98 -5.26 15.26 12.60
N ILE A 99 -4.88 14.06 12.21
CA ILE A 99 -5.02 12.87 13.06
C ILE A 99 -3.66 12.26 13.26
N ILE A 100 -3.30 12.06 14.53
CA ILE A 100 -2.05 11.42 14.91
C ILE A 100 -2.36 9.95 15.17
N ILE A 101 -1.68 9.06 14.45
CA ILE A 101 -1.80 7.62 14.65
C ILE A 101 -0.66 7.18 15.56
N SER A 102 -0.89 7.19 16.86
CA SER A 102 0.15 6.93 17.86
C SER A 102 0.46 5.44 18.04
N ASN A 103 -0.54 4.58 17.84
CA ASN A 103 -0.46 3.12 17.99
C ASN A 103 -1.70 2.43 17.42
N ASP A 104 -1.70 1.10 17.44
CA ASP A 104 -2.77 0.24 16.95
C ASP A 104 -4.15 0.58 17.54
N SER A 105 -4.22 0.89 18.84
CA SER A 105 -5.47 1.21 19.54
C SER A 105 -6.03 2.59 19.20
N THR A 106 -5.33 3.38 18.38
CA THR A 106 -5.83 4.67 17.91
C THR A 106 -7.12 4.43 17.13
N LYS A 107 -8.21 5.07 17.57
CA LYS A 107 -9.52 4.90 16.94
C LYS A 107 -9.53 5.50 15.54
N ILE A 108 -10.21 4.81 14.64
CA ILE A 108 -10.54 5.37 13.33
C ILE A 108 -11.50 6.54 13.55
N PRO A 109 -11.32 7.66 12.85
CA PRO A 109 -12.20 8.82 12.99
C PRO A 109 -13.59 8.49 12.50
N THR A 110 -14.62 8.97 13.19
CA THR A 110 -16.02 8.75 12.77
C THR A 110 -16.37 9.37 11.42
N ASP A 111 -15.66 10.44 11.01
CA ASP A 111 -15.79 11.05 9.69
C ASP A 111 -14.66 10.59 8.76
N CYS A 112 -14.80 9.37 8.25
CA CYS A 112 -13.79 8.78 7.38
C CYS A 112 -13.75 9.39 5.97
N LYS A 113 -14.78 10.12 5.55
CA LYS A 113 -14.87 10.68 4.18
C LYS A 113 -13.90 11.82 3.95
N ALA A 114 -13.65 12.64 4.98
CA ALA A 114 -12.68 13.73 4.93
C ALA A 114 -11.23 13.28 5.23
N PHE A 115 -11.04 12.08 5.81
CA PHE A 115 -9.71 11.57 6.13
C PHE A 115 -8.77 11.47 4.90
N PRO A 116 -9.17 10.82 3.78
CA PRO A 116 -8.30 10.65 2.61
C PRO A 116 -8.21 11.90 1.73
N THR A 117 -8.78 13.05 2.11
CA THR A 117 -8.56 14.31 1.37
C THR A 117 -7.43 15.13 1.97
N ASN A 118 -7.04 14.87 3.23
CA ASN A 118 -5.96 15.56 3.93
C ASN A 118 -4.61 14.83 3.76
N ALA A 119 -3.60 15.52 3.22
CA ALA A 119 -2.27 14.97 2.98
C ALA A 119 -1.55 14.54 4.26
N HIS A 120 -1.72 15.29 5.36
CA HIS A 120 -1.15 14.91 6.65
C HIS A 120 -1.74 13.59 7.16
N ASN A 121 -3.07 13.41 7.04
CA ASN A 121 -3.73 12.17 7.43
C ASN A 121 -3.29 10.97 6.55
N LYS A 122 -3.12 11.18 5.24
CA LYS A 122 -2.55 10.16 4.36
C LYS A 122 -1.12 9.78 4.75
N LEU A 123 -0.27 10.77 5.04
CA LEU A 123 1.09 10.53 5.48
C LEU A 123 1.12 9.72 6.78
N GLN A 124 0.27 10.08 7.75
CA GLN A 124 0.16 9.35 9.01
C GLN A 124 -0.26 7.90 8.80
N LEU A 125 -1.26 7.66 7.93
CA LEU A 125 -1.69 6.31 7.59
C LEU A 125 -0.58 5.50 6.90
N VAL A 126 0.08 6.09 5.91
CA VAL A 126 1.16 5.44 5.15
C VAL A 126 2.34 5.11 6.07
N ARG A 127 2.71 6.03 6.98
CA ARG A 127 3.72 5.78 8.02
C ARG A 127 3.34 4.62 8.93
N PHE A 128 2.11 4.63 9.42
CA PHE A 128 1.59 3.58 10.28
C PHE A 128 1.62 2.21 9.60
N LEU A 129 1.20 2.12 8.33
CA LEU A 129 1.22 0.87 7.56
C LEU A 129 2.64 0.38 7.30
N CYS A 130 3.57 1.26 6.89
CA CYS A 130 4.96 0.88 6.65
C CYS A 130 5.65 0.39 7.93
N ALA A 131 5.48 1.11 9.05
CA ALA A 131 6.09 0.75 10.33
C ALA A 131 5.54 -0.58 10.88
N ASN A 132 4.25 -0.85 10.67
CA ASN A 132 3.60 -2.06 11.19
C ASN A 132 3.55 -3.22 10.18
N ALA A 133 4.09 -3.06 8.98
CA ALA A 133 4.13 -4.14 8.00
C ALA A 133 4.77 -5.43 8.55
N PRO A 134 5.92 -5.41 9.26
CA PRO A 134 6.50 -6.64 9.81
C PRO A 134 5.61 -7.38 10.82
N LYS A 135 4.70 -6.64 11.48
CA LYS A 135 3.77 -7.20 12.45
C LYS A 135 2.56 -7.86 11.78
N TYR A 136 2.00 -7.23 10.75
CA TYR A 136 0.73 -7.65 10.14
C TYR A 136 0.90 -8.41 8.82
N ALA A 137 1.96 -8.15 8.06
CA ALA A 137 2.29 -8.87 6.84
C ALA A 137 2.97 -10.20 7.22
N GLN A 138 2.18 -11.26 7.34
CA GLN A 138 2.67 -12.63 7.58
C GLN A 138 3.27 -13.23 6.30
N VAL A 139 4.35 -12.63 5.81
CA VAL A 139 5.03 -13.07 4.58
C VAL A 139 5.76 -14.39 4.84
N LYS A 140 5.52 -15.40 4.00
CA LYS A 140 6.19 -16.71 4.10
C LYS A 140 7.67 -16.60 3.69
N GLU A 141 8.50 -17.53 4.14
CA GLU A 141 9.95 -17.52 3.81
C GLU A 141 10.24 -17.61 2.31
N ASP A 142 9.36 -18.26 1.55
CA ASP A 142 9.46 -18.43 0.11
C ASP A 142 8.80 -17.28 -0.69
N CYS A 143 8.34 -16.23 -0.02
CA CYS A 143 7.67 -15.07 -0.60
C CYS A 143 8.35 -13.77 -0.15
N GLU A 144 8.19 -12.71 -0.94
CA GLU A 144 8.83 -11.41 -0.70
C GLU A 144 7.84 -10.27 -0.84
N MET A 145 7.74 -9.42 0.19
CA MET A 145 7.04 -8.15 0.10
C MET A 145 8.04 -7.00 0.05
N TYR A 146 7.92 -6.12 -0.94
CA TYR A 146 8.63 -4.85 -0.98
C TYR A 146 7.69 -3.73 -0.57
N ILE A 147 8.14 -2.81 0.28
CA ILE A 147 7.31 -1.70 0.76
C ILE A 147 8.13 -0.41 0.83
N CYS A 148 7.56 0.72 0.42
CA CYS A 148 8.26 2.01 0.37
C CYS A 148 7.31 3.21 0.45
N GLY A 149 7.87 4.40 0.70
CA GLY A 149 7.16 5.69 0.69
C GLY A 149 6.70 6.20 2.06
N GLY A 150 6.53 5.31 3.05
CA GLY A 150 6.07 5.67 4.40
C GLY A 150 7.10 5.60 5.53
N PHE A 151 8.38 5.44 5.24
CA PHE A 151 9.42 5.44 6.28
C PHE A 151 9.85 6.88 6.63
N ASP A 152 10.59 7.04 7.72
CA ASP A 152 11.17 8.34 8.10
C ASP A 152 12.02 8.91 6.97
N ASP A 153 12.86 8.06 6.36
CA ASP A 153 13.43 8.30 5.04
C ASP A 153 12.48 7.77 3.96
N THR A 154 11.69 8.67 3.39
CA THR A 154 10.66 8.37 2.39
C THR A 154 11.24 7.86 1.06
N THR A 155 12.55 7.96 0.87
CA THR A 155 13.25 7.46 -0.32
C THR A 155 13.55 5.96 -0.24
N LYS A 156 13.56 5.38 0.97
CA LYS A 156 13.93 3.99 1.18
C LYS A 156 12.84 3.00 0.80
N CYS A 157 13.29 1.80 0.45
CA CYS A 157 12.47 0.62 0.23
C CYS A 157 12.98 -0.52 1.12
N PHE A 158 12.05 -1.29 1.69
CA PHE A 158 12.37 -2.46 2.51
C PHE A 158 11.74 -3.71 1.93
N LYS A 159 12.46 -4.83 2.02
CA LYS A 159 11.99 -6.18 1.73
C LYS A 159 11.66 -6.89 3.04
N LEU A 160 10.47 -7.46 3.10
CA LEU A 160 10.00 -8.36 4.13
C LEU A 160 9.97 -9.79 3.56
N GLN A 161 10.58 -10.72 4.28
CA GLN A 161 10.61 -12.14 3.91
C GLN A 161 10.70 -12.98 5.18
N GLY A 162 9.70 -13.82 5.46
CA GLY A 162 9.57 -14.46 6.77
C GLY A 162 9.53 -13.42 7.89
N SER A 163 10.41 -13.56 8.88
CA SER A 163 10.60 -12.60 9.98
C SER A 163 11.66 -11.51 9.69
N SER A 164 12.29 -11.55 8.51
CA SER A 164 13.37 -10.63 8.16
C SER A 164 12.85 -9.35 7.51
N ILE A 165 13.48 -8.23 7.85
CA ILE A 165 13.31 -6.94 7.17
C ILE A 165 14.70 -6.43 6.77
N CYS A 166 14.87 -6.07 5.50
CA CYS A 166 16.13 -5.55 4.98
C CYS A 166 15.88 -4.38 4.02
N GLU A 167 16.75 -3.38 4.07
CA GLU A 167 16.74 -2.27 3.10
C GLU A 167 17.19 -2.77 1.72
N VAL A 168 16.56 -2.27 0.66
CA VAL A 168 16.87 -2.62 -0.73
C VAL A 168 17.36 -1.36 -1.44
N LEU A 169 18.67 -1.20 -1.50
CA LEU A 169 19.32 0.02 -1.99
C LEU A 169 19.02 0.28 -3.46
N GLU A 170 18.85 -0.77 -4.26
CA GLU A 170 18.51 -0.68 -5.69
C GLU A 170 17.12 -0.09 -5.95
N LEU A 171 16.26 -0.11 -4.94
CA LEU A 171 14.90 0.45 -4.98
C LEU A 171 14.79 1.79 -4.25
N GLN A 172 15.90 2.38 -3.80
CA GLN A 172 15.88 3.73 -3.27
C GLN A 172 15.46 4.71 -4.37
N SER A 173 14.48 5.56 -4.08
CA SER A 173 13.90 6.45 -5.09
C SER A 173 13.50 7.80 -4.50
N ASN A 174 13.90 8.87 -5.18
CA ASN A 174 13.46 10.23 -4.89
C ASN A 174 12.15 10.61 -5.59
N HIS A 175 11.54 9.70 -6.37
CA HIS A 175 10.27 9.94 -7.03
C HIS A 175 9.17 10.17 -6.00
N LEU A 176 8.38 11.22 -6.18
CA LEU A 176 7.31 11.60 -5.26
C LEU A 176 6.09 10.66 -5.39
N GLU A 177 5.77 10.23 -6.61
CA GLU A 177 4.53 9.53 -6.91
C GLU A 177 4.77 8.02 -7.07
N ALA A 178 3.80 7.23 -6.58
CA ALA A 178 3.92 5.77 -6.58
C ALA A 178 3.94 5.17 -7.99
N ASP A 179 3.23 5.78 -8.93
CA ASP A 179 3.19 5.40 -10.35
C ASP A 179 4.58 5.43 -10.99
N SER A 180 5.32 6.53 -10.91
CA SER A 180 6.66 6.65 -11.47
C SER A 180 7.66 5.76 -10.71
N ARG A 181 7.52 5.65 -9.39
CA ARG A 181 8.34 4.74 -8.56
C ARG A 181 8.11 3.28 -8.92
N MET A 182 6.91 2.89 -9.35
CA MET A 182 6.60 1.50 -9.68
C MET A 182 7.48 0.95 -10.80
N PHE A 183 7.93 1.79 -11.72
CA PHE A 183 8.78 1.36 -12.82
C PHE A 183 10.14 0.87 -12.33
N ALA A 184 10.73 1.50 -11.30
CA ALA A 184 11.94 0.99 -10.67
C ALA A 184 11.73 -0.43 -10.11
N HIS A 185 10.59 -0.67 -9.46
CA HIS A 185 10.20 -1.98 -8.95
C HIS A 185 9.96 -3.01 -10.07
N ILE A 186 9.32 -2.60 -11.17
CA ILE A 186 9.17 -3.42 -12.39
C ILE A 186 10.53 -3.85 -12.92
N PHE A 187 11.43 -2.90 -13.19
CA PHE A 187 12.77 -3.19 -13.72
C PHE A 187 13.57 -4.10 -12.80
N HIS A 188 13.51 -3.84 -11.49
CA HIS A 188 14.16 -4.68 -10.49
C HIS A 188 13.58 -6.10 -10.48
N ALA A 189 12.25 -6.27 -10.58
CA ALA A 189 11.62 -7.59 -10.64
C ALA A 189 12.00 -8.36 -11.91
N VAL A 190 12.08 -7.68 -13.07
CA VAL A 190 12.56 -8.27 -14.34
C VAL A 190 14.00 -8.76 -14.19
N ARG A 191 14.90 -7.93 -13.63
CA ARG A 191 16.32 -8.29 -13.48
C ARG A 191 16.55 -9.50 -12.58
N ILE A 192 15.67 -9.74 -11.60
CA ILE A 192 15.83 -10.81 -10.60
C ILE A 192 15.18 -12.14 -11.01
N GLN A 193 14.50 -12.22 -12.18
CA GLN A 193 13.82 -13.41 -12.76
C GLN A 193 12.28 -13.44 -12.62
N SER A 194 11.60 -12.29 -12.56
CA SER A 194 10.14 -12.28 -12.77
C SER A 194 9.83 -12.49 -14.26
N ALA A 195 9.13 -13.57 -14.59
CA ALA A 195 8.74 -13.85 -15.98
C ALA A 195 7.44 -13.12 -16.38
N HIS A 196 6.58 -12.83 -15.40
CA HIS A 196 5.33 -12.11 -15.63
C HIS A 196 5.08 -11.10 -14.51
N ILE A 197 4.83 -9.85 -14.92
CA ILE A 197 4.53 -8.75 -14.01
C ILE A 197 3.08 -8.34 -14.23
N ILE A 198 2.31 -8.35 -13.15
CA ILE A 198 0.93 -7.87 -13.13
C ILE A 198 0.92 -6.55 -12.37
N ILE A 199 0.66 -5.47 -13.10
CA ILE A 199 0.45 -4.14 -12.53
C ILE A 199 -1.04 -3.99 -12.25
N ILE A 200 -1.38 -3.56 -11.04
CA ILE A 200 -2.76 -3.27 -10.66
C ILE A 200 -2.82 -1.79 -10.32
N SER A 201 -3.43 -1.02 -11.21
CA SER A 201 -3.62 0.42 -11.05
C SER A 201 -4.87 0.89 -11.79
N ALA A 202 -5.69 1.71 -11.13
CA ALA A 202 -6.78 2.48 -11.71
C ALA A 202 -6.31 3.83 -12.27
N ASP A 203 -5.03 4.18 -12.04
CA ASP A 203 -4.43 5.40 -12.56
C ASP A 203 -4.07 5.23 -14.04
N THR A 204 -4.56 6.15 -14.88
CA THR A 204 -4.28 6.17 -16.31
C THR A 204 -2.83 6.51 -16.61
N ASP A 205 -2.16 7.24 -15.73
CA ASP A 205 -0.77 7.65 -15.93
C ASP A 205 0.15 6.41 -15.91
N VAL A 206 -0.21 5.41 -15.10
CA VAL A 206 0.45 4.09 -15.11
C VAL A 206 0.30 3.39 -16.46
N PHE A 207 -0.86 3.50 -17.12
CA PHE A 207 -1.06 2.92 -18.45
C PHE A 207 -0.19 3.61 -19.49
N VAL A 208 -0.11 4.95 -19.46
CA VAL A 208 0.72 5.72 -20.40
C VAL A 208 2.21 5.43 -20.21
N LEU A 209 2.67 5.36 -18.95
CA LEU A 209 4.06 5.09 -18.62
C LEU A 209 4.50 3.64 -18.92
N ALA A 210 3.54 2.70 -19.01
CA ALA A 210 3.81 1.28 -19.26
C ALA A 210 3.92 0.90 -20.74
N VAL A 211 3.66 1.84 -21.65
CA VAL A 211 3.76 1.68 -23.13
C VAL A 211 5.11 2.19 -23.63
#